data_AF-A0A2V6YR96-F1
#
_entry.id   AF-A0A2V6YR96-F1
#
_cell.length_a   1.000
_cell.length_b   1.000
_cell.length_c   1.000
_cell.angle_alpha   90.00
_cell.angle_beta   90.00
_cell.angle_gamma   90.00
#
_symmetry.space_group_name_H-M   'P 1'
#
loop_
_entity.id
_entity.type
_entity.pdbx_description
1 polymer ?
#
loop_
_entity_poly.entity_id
_entity_poly.type
_entity_poly.pdbx_seq_one_letter_code
_entity_poly.pdbx_strand_id
1 'polypeptide(L)'
;MFSGGTYPEVARWLWNFLTAHAKRVDPRFEVELDADDEREGKSYGARLRFLHHLGPTMEFEFRDVADNRGSLAWCSALAERTKRSALELMSAHRGTADVRKL
;
A
#
# COMPACT_ATOMS: atom_id res chain seq x y z
N MET A 1 -2.33 -25.20 13.76
CA MET A 1 -2.66 -24.84 12.36
C MET A 1 -2.75 -23.32 12.32
N PHE A 2 -1.80 -22.63 11.69
CA PHE A 2 -1.85 -21.16 11.58
C PHE A 2 -2.94 -20.79 10.57
N SER A 3 -4.04 -20.20 11.03
CA SER A 3 -5.14 -19.73 10.17
C SER A 3 -4.81 -18.43 9.41
N GLY A 4 -3.59 -17.92 9.58
CA GLY A 4 -3.09 -16.66 9.03
C GLY A 4 -2.52 -16.74 7.62
N GLY A 5 -2.60 -17.88 6.92
CA GLY A 5 -2.12 -18.04 5.53
C GLY A 5 -0.59 -17.98 5.38
N THR A 6 -0.11 -18.36 4.21
CA THR A 6 1.31 -18.33 3.83
C THR A 6 1.77 -16.92 3.47
N TYR A 7 3.07 -16.64 3.60
CA TYR A 7 3.64 -15.33 3.28
C TYR A 7 3.25 -14.82 1.88
N PRO A 8 3.26 -15.62 0.79
CA PRO A 8 2.78 -15.18 -0.51
C PRO A 8 1.27 -14.90 -0.59
N GLU A 9 0.44 -15.66 0.13
CA GLU A 9 -1.00 -15.42 0.19
C GLU A 9 -1.30 -14.10 0.91
N VAL A 10 -0.57 -13.81 1.98
CA VAL A 10 -0.69 -12.55 2.71
C VAL A 10 -0.18 -11.36 1.87
N ALA A 11 0.93 -11.54 1.15
CA ALA A 11 1.44 -10.55 0.21
C ALA A 11 0.40 -10.21 -0.87
N ARG A 12 -0.19 -11.24 -1.48
CA ARG A 12 -1.24 -11.09 -2.50
C ARG A 12 -2.47 -10.40 -1.94
N TRP A 13 -2.89 -10.74 -0.73
CA TRP A 13 -4.00 -10.06 -0.06
C TRP A 13 -3.70 -8.58 0.15
N LEU A 14 -2.52 -8.26 0.70
CA LEU A 14 -2.10 -6.89 0.99
C LEU A 14 -2.03 -6.06 -0.30
N TRP A 15 -1.41 -6.59 -1.35
CA TRP A 15 -1.34 -5.93 -2.65
C TRP A 15 -2.73 -5.61 -3.22
N ASN A 16 -3.66 -6.58 -3.21
CA ASN A 16 -5.03 -6.36 -3.67
C ASN A 16 -5.75 -5.30 -2.84
N PHE A 17 -5.60 -5.36 -1.52
CA PHE A 17 -6.23 -4.41 -0.59
C PHE A 17 -5.75 -2.99 -0.86
N LEU A 18 -4.44 -2.77 -0.86
CA LEU A 18 -3.85 -1.45 -1.10
C LEU A 18 -4.25 -0.92 -2.48
N THR A 19 -4.20 -1.76 -3.51
CA THR A 19 -4.56 -1.38 -4.89
C THR A 19 -6.02 -0.94 -4.98
N ALA A 20 -6.94 -1.73 -4.43
CA ALA A 20 -8.36 -1.41 -4.45
C ALA A 20 -8.68 -0.10 -3.72
N HIS A 21 -8.01 0.17 -2.60
CA HIS A 21 -8.23 1.39 -1.82
C HIS A 21 -7.55 2.63 -2.41
N ALA A 22 -6.37 2.49 -3.02
CA ALA A 22 -5.72 3.58 -3.74
C ALA A 22 -6.52 3.97 -5.00
N LYS A 23 -7.04 2.99 -5.76
CA LYS A 23 -7.84 3.24 -6.96
C LYS A 23 -9.19 3.95 -6.69
N ARG A 24 -9.69 3.92 -5.45
CA ARG A 24 -10.86 4.74 -5.04
C ARG A 24 -10.54 6.23 -4.97
N VAL A 25 -9.28 6.62 -4.84
CA VAL A 25 -8.84 8.02 -4.89
C VAL A 25 -8.68 8.47 -6.33
N ASP A 26 -7.94 7.70 -7.14
CA ASP A 26 -7.82 7.89 -8.59
C ASP A 26 -7.50 6.54 -9.26
N PRO A 27 -8.16 6.15 -10.36
CA PRO A 27 -7.97 4.84 -10.99
C PRO A 27 -6.53 4.61 -11.53
N ARG A 28 -5.74 5.67 -11.70
CA ARG A 28 -4.35 5.63 -12.18
C ARG A 28 -3.33 5.28 -11.10
N PHE A 29 -3.76 5.12 -9.85
CA PHE A 29 -2.89 4.59 -8.80
C PHE A 29 -2.55 3.12 -9.04
N GLU A 30 -1.29 2.79 -8.83
CA GLU A 30 -0.75 1.44 -8.79
C GLU A 30 -0.03 1.20 -7.45
N VAL A 31 0.16 -0.06 -7.08
CA VAL A 31 0.90 -0.46 -5.88
C VAL A 31 2.08 -1.34 -6.29
N GLU A 32 3.27 -0.95 -5.86
CA GLU A 32 4.47 -1.78 -5.90
C GLU A 32 4.66 -2.41 -4.52
N LEU A 33 4.73 -3.74 -4.48
CA LEU A 33 4.94 -4.50 -3.26
C LEU A 33 6.28 -5.23 -3.36
N ASP A 34 7.20 -4.87 -2.46
CA ASP A 34 8.46 -5.55 -2.19
C ASP A 34 8.24 -6.58 -1.09
N ALA A 35 8.41 -7.85 -1.46
CA ALA A 35 8.25 -9.02 -0.60
C ALA A 35 9.40 -10.02 -0.76
N ASP A 36 10.54 -9.57 -1.31
CA ASP A 36 11.62 -10.46 -1.75
C ASP A 36 12.72 -10.63 -0.69
N ASP A 37 13.55 -11.66 -0.89
CA ASP A 37 14.80 -12.03 -0.20
C ASP A 37 14.87 -11.67 1.30
N GLU A 38 15.34 -10.46 1.65
CA GLU A 38 15.58 -10.07 3.05
C GLU A 38 14.30 -9.95 3.89
N ARG A 39 13.18 -9.67 3.21
CA ARG A 39 11.85 -9.44 3.79
C ARG A 39 11.02 -10.70 3.89
N GLU A 40 11.38 -11.75 3.15
CA GLU A 40 10.59 -12.97 3.06
C GLU A 40 10.30 -13.55 4.45
N GLY A 41 9.02 -13.81 4.73
CA GLY A 41 8.56 -14.32 6.02
C GLY A 41 8.59 -13.31 7.18
N LYS A 42 9.02 -12.06 6.97
CA LYS A 42 9.18 -11.05 8.02
C LYS A 42 8.32 -9.81 7.80
N SER A 43 8.43 -9.18 6.64
CA SER A 43 7.78 -7.88 6.38
C SER A 43 7.47 -7.69 4.91
N TYR A 44 6.80 -6.59 4.57
CA TYR A 44 6.52 -6.13 3.23
C TYR A 44 6.81 -4.63 3.12
N GLY A 45 7.42 -4.20 2.03
CA GLY A 45 7.51 -2.79 1.66
C GLY A 45 6.50 -2.48 0.57
N ALA A 46 5.54 -1.58 0.82
CA ALA A 46 4.59 -1.16 -0.22
C ALA A 46 4.79 0.31 -0.60
N ARG A 47 4.71 0.61 -1.90
CA ARG A 47 4.78 1.99 -2.41
C ARG A 47 3.59 2.26 -3.31
N LEU A 48 2.98 3.43 -3.14
CA LEU A 48 1.96 3.93 -4.06
C LEU A 48 2.65 4.59 -5.23
N ARG A 49 2.24 4.26 -6.45
CA ARG A 49 2.67 4.93 -7.68
C ARG A 49 1.50 5.67 -8.29
N PHE A 50 1.70 6.95 -8.58
CA PHE A 50 0.75 7.77 -9.32
C PHE A 50 1.42 8.28 -10.59
N LEU A 51 0.99 7.78 -11.74
CA LEU A 51 1.67 8.02 -13.03
C LEU A 51 3.16 7.62 -12.94
N HIS A 52 4.05 8.61 -12.98
CA HIS A 52 5.51 8.44 -12.89
C HIS A 52 6.08 8.79 -11.50
N HIS A 53 5.22 9.12 -10.53
CA HIS A 53 5.65 9.50 -9.19
C HIS A 53 5.46 8.34 -8.22
N LEU A 54 6.53 8.00 -7.52
CA LEU A 54 6.53 6.93 -6.54
C LEU A 54 6.58 7.54 -5.13
N GLY A 55 5.63 7.13 -4.29
CA GLY A 55 5.54 7.57 -2.91
C GLY A 55 6.61 6.96 -2.00
N PRO A 56 6.62 7.38 -0.72
CA PRO A 56 7.44 6.76 0.32
C PRO A 56 7.01 5.30 0.57
N THR A 57 7.93 4.49 1.10
CA THR A 57 7.65 3.11 1.48
C THR A 57 6.80 3.06 2.74
N MET A 58 5.73 2.26 2.66
CA MET A 58 4.92 1.83 3.79
C MET A 58 5.40 0.45 4.22
N GLU A 59 5.95 0.36 5.43
CA GLU A 59 6.40 -0.90 6.02
C GLU A 59 5.23 -1.62 6.70
N PHE A 60 5.18 -2.94 6.51
CA PHE A 60 4.20 -3.84 7.11
C PHE A 60 4.86 -5.10 7.63
N GLU A 61 4.65 -5.44 8.90
CA GLU A 61 5.10 -6.72 9.45
C GLU A 61 4.20 -7.85 8.96
N PHE A 62 4.80 -8.96 8.51
CA PHE A 62 4.06 -10.13 8.02
C PHE A 62 3.03 -10.61 9.04
N ARG A 63 3.45 -10.74 10.30
CA ARG A 63 2.56 -11.22 11.38
C ARG A 63 1.40 -10.28 11.65
N ASP A 64 1.64 -8.97 11.65
CA ASP A 64 0.58 -7.99 11.88
C ASP A 64 -0.51 -8.07 10.79
N VAL A 65 -0.09 -8.15 9.52
CA VAL A 65 -1.04 -8.30 8.40
C VAL A 65 -1.72 -9.67 8.45
N ALA A 66 -0.97 -10.73 8.77
CA ALA A 66 -1.48 -12.09 8.82
C ALA A 66 -2.59 -12.24 9.87
N ASP A 67 -2.37 -11.65 11.06
CA ASP A 67 -3.26 -11.77 12.21
C ASP A 67 -4.47 -10.82 12.10
N ASN A 68 -4.32 -9.67 11.45
CA ASN A 68 -5.36 -8.63 11.46
C ASN A 68 -6.17 -8.48 10.16
N ARG A 69 -5.81 -9.13 9.04
CA ARG A 69 -6.54 -8.96 7.77
C ARG A 69 -8.03 -9.37 7.78
N GLY A 70 -8.46 -10.10 8.81
CA GLY A 70 -9.88 -10.41 9.06
C GLY A 70 -10.61 -9.40 9.96
N SER A 71 -9.88 -8.46 10.57
CA SER A 71 -10.43 -7.45 11.49
C SER A 71 -10.97 -6.24 10.73
N LEU A 72 -12.27 -5.96 10.87
CA LEU A 72 -12.90 -4.81 10.24
C LEU A 72 -12.29 -3.47 10.69
N ALA A 73 -11.96 -3.35 11.98
CA ALA A 73 -11.36 -2.14 12.53
C ALA A 73 -9.96 -1.89 11.94
N TRP A 74 -9.13 -2.93 11.86
CA TRP A 74 -7.79 -2.83 11.29
C TRP A 74 -7.85 -2.55 9.78
N CYS A 75 -8.73 -3.23 9.04
CA CYS A 75 -8.95 -2.96 7.62
C CYS A 75 -9.44 -1.54 7.37
N SER A 76 -10.33 -1.00 8.21
CA SER A 76 -10.77 0.40 8.10
C SER A 76 -9.62 1.39 8.31
N ALA A 77 -8.78 1.16 9.33
CA ALA A 77 -7.60 1.99 9.57
C ALA A 77 -6.59 1.92 8.41
N LEU A 78 -6.32 0.72 7.87
CA LEU A 78 -5.44 0.54 6.72
C LEU A 78 -5.98 1.21 5.46
N ALA A 79 -7.30 1.12 5.24
CA ALA A 79 -7.99 1.78 4.14
C ALA A 79 -7.81 3.30 4.20
N GLU A 80 -8.04 3.91 5.36
CA GLU A 80 -7.88 5.35 5.55
C GLU A 80 -6.42 5.80 5.43
N ARG A 81 -5.47 5.02 5.96
CA ARG A 81 -4.03 5.27 5.77
C ARG A 81 -3.67 5.26 4.28
N THR A 82 -4.13 4.26 3.53
CA THR A 82 -3.86 4.12 2.09
C THR A 82 -4.41 5.30 1.29
N LYS A 83 -5.67 5.68 1.54
CA LYS A 83 -6.31 6.82 0.86
C LYS A 83 -5.59 8.13 1.17
N ARG A 84 -5.19 8.35 2.43
CA ARG A 84 -4.44 9.54 2.84
C ARG A 84 -3.11 9.64 2.09
N SER A 85 -2.33 8.57 2.07
CA SER A 85 -1.05 8.55 1.33
C SER A 85 -1.24 8.77 -0.17
N ALA A 86 -2.32 8.24 -0.76
CA ALA A 86 -2.67 8.52 -2.16
C ALA A 86 -2.99 10.00 -2.40
N LEU A 87 -3.82 10.61 -1.54
CA LEU A 87 -4.15 12.04 -1.60
C LEU A 87 -2.91 12.93 -1.46
N GLU A 88 -2.01 12.61 -0.52
CA GLU A 88 -0.74 13.30 -0.33
C GLU A 88 0.13 13.22 -1.59
N LEU A 89 0.30 12.03 -2.17
CA LEU A 89 1.10 11.83 -3.38
C LEU A 89 0.51 12.60 -4.58
N MET A 90 -0.81 12.57 -4.75
CA MET A 90 -1.49 13.29 -5.81
C MET A 90 -1.36 14.82 -5.63
N SER A 91 -1.40 15.30 -4.39
CA SER A 91 -1.23 16.73 -4.08
C SER A 91 0.21 17.19 -4.34
N ALA A 92 1.20 16.37 -3.97
CA ALA A 92 2.60 16.62 -4.29
C ALA A 92 2.83 16.67 -5.81
N HIS A 93 2.22 15.77 -6.58
CA HIS A 93 2.29 15.80 -8.04
C HIS A 93 1.75 17.12 -8.62
N ARG A 94 0.59 17.59 -8.15
CA ARG A 94 0.02 18.87 -8.60
C ARG A 94 0.93 20.06 -8.28
N GLY A 95 1.52 20.09 -7.08
CA GLY A 95 2.48 21.14 -6.70
C GLY A 95 3.72 21.16 -7.61
N THR A 96 4.25 19.99 -8.00
CA THR A 96 5.37 19.92 -8.95
C THR A 96 5.00 20.31 -10.39
N ALA A 97 3.75 20.06 -10.80
CA ALA A 97 3.27 20.42 -12.13
C ALA A 97 3.08 21.93 -12.29
N ASP A 98 2.74 22.64 -11.20
CA ASP A 98 2.56 24.10 -11.18
C ASP A 98 3.91 24.84 -11.29
N VAL A 99 4.93 24.39 -10.54
CA VAL A 99 6.29 24.97 -10.57
C VAL A 99 6.95 24.88 -11.95
N ARG A 100 6.60 23.89 -12.78
CA ARG A 100 7.16 23.73 -14.14
C ARG A 100 6.49 24.63 -15.20
N LYS A 101 5.45 25.40 -14.84
CA LYS A 101 4.73 26.30 -15.75
C LYS A 101 5.06 27.79 -15.56
N LEU A 102 5.99 28.12 -14.65
CA LEU A 102 6.53 29.47 -14.43
C LEU A 102 7.93 29.58 -15.05
#